data_AF-A0A849H7L5-F1
#
_entry.id   AF-A0A849H7L5-F1
#
_cell.length_a   1.000
_cell.length_b   1.000
_cell.length_c   1.000
_cell.angle_alpha   90.00
_cell.angle_beta   90.00
_cell.angle_gamma   90.00
#
_symmetry.space_group_name_H-M   'P 1'
#
loop_
_entity.id
_entity.type
_entity.pdbx_description
1 polymer ?
#
loop_
_entity_poly.entity_id
_entity_poly.type
_entity_poly.pdbx_seq_one_letter_code
_entity_poly.pdbx_strand_id
1 'polypeptide(L)'
;MSSPNRPASLRGRAGSPATSLRLPITLCALILLGACTDEMTTPMEANQSLLERASAVGLQDSETQKLFGGERDFVELSSRETSFAGMFLEGGVLVVTVTDLDRGATVVSDVQGGVLPEIQQRGRALGGLEVRKVEYSFLELANWRNLAFRHVMWFEDVTSLDLDERRNRVSIGLATGSGRAQVLEVLKDLDVPLEAVAIAVTGSVNPGVLNKKPEPAPPLRAATNLYDRVRPIPGGVKFVVSNPSYSTNCTMGFNARSWPSGTYRFITNSHCTYDLFDLDQGITKAVQVSAPDTIGLEAVDPDGWTCGLPGFRRVCRYSDAAAYSYYASVIDSVDFGAIARPEGPPGTGSSSGSTTIDSIRPRFYIKGSVNWPISGDSAHKVGLKTG
;
A
#
# COMPACT_ATOMS: atom_id res chain seq x y z
N MET A 1 39.26 10.58 -54.70
CA MET A 1 39.81 9.47 -55.53
C MET A 1 39.14 8.19 -55.05
N SER A 2 37.93 7.91 -55.52
CA SER A 2 37.65 7.17 -56.76
C SER A 2 37.83 5.65 -56.57
N SER A 3 36.66 4.98 -56.52
CA SER A 3 36.33 3.57 -56.78
C SER A 3 37.02 3.02 -58.08
N PRO A 4 36.82 1.77 -58.58
CA PRO A 4 35.85 0.71 -58.21
C PRO A 4 36.31 -0.77 -58.45
N ASN A 5 35.37 -1.71 -58.27
CA ASN A 5 34.99 -2.83 -59.19
C ASN A 5 34.94 -4.28 -58.65
N ARG A 6 33.70 -4.83 -58.72
CA ARG A 6 33.21 -6.24 -58.79
C ARG A 6 33.67 -6.95 -60.11
N PRO A 7 33.14 -8.13 -60.58
CA PRO A 7 32.25 -9.21 -60.03
C PRO A 7 32.65 -10.67 -60.40
N ALA A 8 31.84 -11.67 -59.97
CA ALA A 8 31.28 -12.84 -60.71
C ALA A 8 31.31 -14.14 -59.88
N SER A 9 30.54 -15.23 -60.10
CA SER A 9 29.14 -15.58 -60.42
C SER A 9 29.09 -17.12 -60.56
N LEU A 10 27.90 -17.75 -60.55
CA LEU A 10 27.55 -19.12 -61.05
C LEU A 10 27.85 -20.30 -60.08
N ARG A 11 27.04 -21.34 -59.84
CA ARG A 11 25.82 -22.02 -60.39
C ARG A 11 25.08 -22.67 -59.18
N GLY A 12 23.82 -23.08 -59.13
CA GLY A 12 22.82 -23.48 -60.13
C GLY A 12 22.41 -24.97 -59.96
N ARG A 13 21.17 -25.26 -59.51
CA ARG A 13 20.31 -26.44 -59.82
C ARG A 13 19.00 -26.33 -58.98
N ALA A 14 17.83 -26.07 -59.58
CA ALA A 14 16.88 -27.00 -60.26
C ALA A 14 16.22 -27.99 -59.26
N GLY A 15 14.90 -28.19 -59.16
CA GLY A 15 13.71 -27.68 -59.84
C GLY A 15 12.54 -28.69 -59.68
N SER A 16 11.36 -28.19 -59.31
CA SER A 16 9.99 -28.69 -59.65
C SER A 16 9.44 -29.99 -59.00
N PRO A 17 8.10 -30.26 -59.05
CA PRO A 17 6.94 -29.39 -59.33
C PRO A 17 5.75 -29.54 -58.34
N ALA A 18 4.76 -28.67 -58.54
CA ALA A 18 3.42 -28.67 -57.95
C ALA A 18 2.47 -29.72 -58.56
N THR A 19 1.45 -30.11 -57.80
CA THR A 19 0.19 -30.68 -58.33
C THR A 19 -1.00 -30.24 -57.50
N SER A 20 -1.89 -29.49 -58.14
CA SER A 20 -3.25 -29.17 -57.73
C SER A 20 -4.24 -30.19 -58.30
N LEU A 21 -5.26 -30.60 -57.55
CA LEU A 21 -6.48 -31.15 -58.15
C LEU A 21 -7.72 -30.82 -57.30
N ARG A 22 -8.79 -30.40 -57.98
CA ARG A 22 -10.10 -29.96 -57.44
C ARG A 22 -11.12 -31.11 -57.45
N LEU A 23 -12.02 -31.08 -56.44
CA LEU A 23 -13.44 -31.54 -56.29
C LEU A 23 -14.14 -32.40 -57.37
N PRO A 24 -15.16 -33.26 -57.04
CA PRO A 24 -16.46 -32.82 -56.45
C PRO A 24 -17.27 -33.78 -55.51
N ILE A 25 -18.11 -33.17 -54.63
CA ILE A 25 -19.56 -33.39 -54.28
C ILE A 25 -20.10 -34.86 -54.29
N THR A 26 -20.78 -35.45 -53.27
CA THR A 26 -22.16 -35.16 -52.76
C THR A 26 -22.61 -36.18 -51.67
N LEU A 27 -23.40 -35.71 -50.67
CA LEU A 27 -24.52 -36.32 -49.85
C LEU A 27 -24.41 -37.79 -49.35
N CYS A 28 -24.86 -38.26 -48.18
CA CYS A 28 -25.89 -37.95 -47.16
C CYS A 28 -25.52 -38.88 -45.95
N ALA A 29 -25.77 -38.65 -44.66
CA ALA A 29 -27.04 -38.45 -43.97
C ALA A 29 -26.82 -38.20 -42.46
N LEU A 30 -27.80 -37.50 -41.88
CA LEU A 30 -28.19 -37.34 -40.46
C LEU A 30 -27.49 -38.16 -39.37
N ILE A 31 -27.22 -37.51 -38.22
CA ILE A 31 -27.77 -37.89 -36.89
C ILE A 31 -27.43 -36.82 -35.81
N LEU A 32 -28.50 -36.34 -35.17
CA LEU A 32 -28.70 -35.81 -33.81
C LEU A 32 -28.13 -34.45 -33.35
N LEU A 33 -29.11 -33.65 -32.90
CA LEU A 33 -29.05 -32.38 -32.18
C LEU A 33 -28.34 -32.52 -30.83
N GLY A 34 -27.34 -31.68 -30.61
CA GLY A 34 -26.79 -31.33 -29.30
C GLY A 34 -26.52 -29.84 -29.29
N ALA A 35 -27.55 -29.04 -29.03
CA ALA A 35 -27.39 -27.61 -28.79
C ALA A 35 -26.72 -27.44 -27.42
N CYS A 36 -25.41 -27.23 -27.40
CA CYS A 36 -24.77 -26.58 -26.27
C CYS A 36 -25.11 -25.10 -26.38
N THR A 37 -26.12 -24.67 -25.63
CA THR A 37 -26.28 -23.26 -25.28
C THR A 37 -25.11 -22.93 -24.36
N ASP A 38 -24.14 -22.17 -24.85
CA ASP A 38 -23.26 -21.39 -23.99
C ASP A 38 -24.15 -20.36 -23.27
N GLU A 39 -24.62 -20.73 -22.08
CA GLU A 39 -25.09 -19.74 -21.10
C GLU A 39 -23.86 -18.94 -20.67
N MET A 40 -23.62 -17.82 -21.35
CA MET A 40 -22.94 -16.69 -20.73
C MET A 40 -23.82 -16.29 -19.56
N THR A 41 -23.49 -16.80 -18.37
CA THR A 41 -23.93 -16.22 -17.10
C THR A 41 -23.63 -14.73 -17.19
N THR A 42 -24.68 -13.94 -17.29
CA THR A 42 -24.53 -12.49 -17.29
C THR A 42 -23.89 -12.09 -15.95
N PRO A 43 -23.07 -11.03 -15.89
CA PRO A 43 -22.41 -10.59 -14.66
C PRO A 43 -23.36 -10.40 -13.46
N MET A 44 -24.68 -10.30 -13.70
CA MET A 44 -25.71 -10.18 -12.66
C MET A 44 -25.96 -11.46 -11.84
N GLU A 45 -25.96 -12.65 -12.44
CA GLU A 45 -26.26 -13.90 -11.70
C GLU A 45 -25.12 -14.31 -10.77
N ALA A 46 -23.88 -14.04 -11.17
CA ALA A 46 -22.72 -14.23 -10.30
C ALA A 46 -22.80 -13.31 -9.05
N ASN A 47 -23.34 -12.09 -9.19
CA ASN A 47 -23.39 -11.09 -8.13
C ASN A 47 -24.53 -11.32 -7.12
N GLN A 48 -25.69 -11.82 -7.56
CA GLN A 48 -26.77 -12.22 -6.63
C GLN A 48 -26.30 -13.33 -5.69
N SER A 49 -25.50 -14.28 -6.18
CA SER A 49 -24.93 -15.35 -5.36
C SER A 49 -23.95 -14.84 -4.28
N LEU A 50 -23.30 -13.68 -4.51
CA LEU A 50 -22.38 -13.07 -3.55
C LEU A 50 -23.12 -12.32 -2.43
N LEU A 51 -24.18 -11.58 -2.79
CA LEU A 51 -25.06 -10.90 -1.84
C LEU A 51 -25.79 -11.89 -0.92
N GLU A 52 -26.33 -12.99 -1.48
CA GLU A 52 -26.97 -14.05 -0.68
C GLU A 52 -25.98 -14.75 0.25
N ARG A 53 -24.73 -14.95 -0.18
CA ARG A 53 -23.67 -15.53 0.66
C ARG A 53 -23.18 -14.58 1.74
N ALA A 54 -23.13 -13.28 1.50
CA ALA A 54 -22.77 -12.29 2.52
C ALA A 54 -23.83 -12.21 3.62
N SER A 55 -25.11 -12.23 3.25
CA SER A 55 -26.24 -12.22 4.18
C SER A 55 -26.37 -13.51 5.00
N ALA A 56 -26.00 -14.66 4.44
CA ALA A 56 -26.08 -15.96 5.13
C ALA A 56 -25.01 -16.19 6.21
N VAL A 57 -23.96 -15.36 6.28
CA VAL A 57 -22.78 -15.59 7.16
C VAL A 57 -22.99 -15.14 8.60
N GLY A 58 -24.11 -14.49 8.95
CA GLY A 58 -24.50 -14.28 10.35
C GLY A 58 -23.37 -13.71 11.22
N LEU A 59 -22.69 -12.66 10.73
CA LEU A 59 -21.65 -11.96 11.49
C LEU A 59 -22.30 -11.34 12.73
N GLN A 60 -22.12 -12.00 13.88
CA GLN A 60 -22.65 -11.55 15.16
C GLN A 60 -22.24 -10.10 15.46
N ASP A 61 -23.19 -9.34 15.98
CA ASP A 61 -23.10 -7.91 16.30
C ASP A 61 -21.94 -7.50 17.23
N SER A 62 -21.18 -8.43 17.82
CA SER A 62 -20.02 -8.10 18.67
C SER A 62 -18.75 -7.71 17.90
N GLU A 63 -18.71 -7.91 16.57
CA GLU A 63 -17.64 -7.38 15.69
C GLU A 63 -17.91 -5.94 15.18
N THR A 64 -19.00 -5.29 15.62
CA THR A 64 -19.46 -3.98 15.09
C THR A 64 -18.49 -2.82 15.34
N GLN A 65 -17.55 -2.95 16.28
CA GLN A 65 -16.44 -2.00 16.44
C GLN A 65 -15.11 -2.69 16.19
N LYS A 66 -14.83 -3.01 14.93
CA LYS A 66 -13.42 -3.13 14.51
C LYS A 66 -12.83 -1.72 14.55
N LEU A 67 -12.36 -1.33 15.74
CA LEU A 67 -11.62 -0.09 15.95
C LEU A 67 -10.32 -0.22 15.15
N PHE A 68 -10.17 0.56 14.09
CA PHE A 68 -8.86 0.78 13.51
C PHE A 68 -8.02 1.47 14.59
N GLY A 69 -6.80 0.98 14.83
CA GLY A 69 -6.01 1.38 16.01
C GLY A 69 -5.79 2.89 16.15
N GLY A 70 -5.89 3.64 15.06
CA GLY A 70 -5.80 5.11 15.03
C GLY A 70 -7.06 5.88 15.43
N GLU A 71 -8.19 5.20 15.60
CA GLU A 71 -9.51 5.83 15.72
C GLU A 71 -10.12 5.71 17.10
N ARG A 72 -9.45 5.01 18.02
CA ARG A 72 -9.99 4.77 19.36
C ARG A 72 -10.39 6.07 20.05
N ASP A 73 -9.51 7.06 20.01
CA ASP A 73 -9.75 8.35 20.65
C ASP A 73 -10.89 9.13 19.98
N PHE A 74 -11.06 8.95 18.67
CA PHE A 74 -12.10 9.61 17.88
C PHE A 74 -13.47 8.96 18.17
N VAL A 75 -13.51 7.64 18.29
CA VAL A 75 -14.71 6.91 18.73
C VAL A 75 -15.07 7.27 20.17
N GLU A 76 -14.08 7.32 21.07
CA GLU A 76 -14.30 7.67 22.47
C GLU A 76 -14.83 9.11 22.60
N LEU A 77 -14.22 10.05 21.89
CA LEU A 77 -14.66 11.43 21.83
C LEU A 77 -16.07 11.55 21.24
N SER A 78 -16.32 10.90 20.10
CA SER A 78 -17.64 10.95 19.43
C SER A 78 -18.75 10.27 20.24
N SER A 79 -18.40 9.33 21.13
CA SER A 79 -19.36 8.68 22.03
C SER A 79 -19.79 9.58 23.19
N ARG A 80 -18.92 10.49 23.64
CA ARG A 80 -19.25 11.53 24.63
C ARG A 80 -19.91 12.74 24.00
N GLU A 81 -19.37 13.14 22.85
CA GLU A 81 -19.77 14.31 22.09
C GLU A 81 -20.27 13.87 20.72
N THR A 82 -21.56 13.54 20.64
CA THR A 82 -22.19 13.03 19.40
C THR A 82 -22.10 13.99 18.22
N SER A 83 -21.88 15.29 18.50
CA SER A 83 -21.64 16.30 17.48
C SER A 83 -20.25 16.22 16.83
N PHE A 84 -19.27 15.54 17.44
CA PHE A 84 -17.92 15.46 16.91
C PHE A 84 -17.87 14.69 15.58
N ALA A 85 -17.20 15.27 14.59
CA ALA A 85 -17.17 14.77 13.21
C ALA A 85 -15.76 14.46 12.68
N GLY A 86 -14.74 14.54 13.54
CA GLY A 86 -13.33 14.32 13.17
C GLY A 86 -12.49 15.58 13.29
N MET A 87 -11.19 15.44 13.04
CA MET A 87 -10.24 16.57 13.05
C MET A 87 -9.12 16.35 12.03
N PHE A 88 -8.58 17.44 11.50
CA PHE A 88 -7.47 17.40 10.54
C PHE A 88 -6.65 18.70 10.60
N LEU A 89 -5.45 18.67 10.02
CA LEU A 89 -4.58 19.85 9.89
C LEU A 89 -4.75 20.51 8.52
N GLU A 90 -4.94 21.83 8.53
CA GLU A 90 -5.01 22.66 7.33
C GLU A 90 -4.13 23.90 7.52
N GLY A 91 -3.02 23.97 6.78
CA GLY A 91 -2.10 25.11 6.90
C GLY A 91 -1.49 25.30 8.30
N GLY A 92 -1.37 24.22 9.09
CA GLY A 92 -0.90 24.28 10.47
C GLY A 92 -1.97 24.65 11.51
N VAL A 93 -3.21 24.90 11.08
CA VAL A 93 -4.38 25.04 11.96
C VAL A 93 -5.02 23.67 12.18
N LEU A 94 -5.35 23.34 13.42
CA LEU A 94 -6.17 22.16 13.71
C LEU A 94 -7.64 22.52 13.48
N VAL A 95 -8.23 21.90 12.47
CA VAL A 95 -9.66 22.03 12.18
C VAL A 95 -10.38 20.91 12.90
N VAL A 96 -11.25 21.26 13.85
CA VAL A 96 -12.16 20.36 14.54
C VAL A 96 -13.51 20.47 13.85
N THR A 97 -14.05 19.34 13.39
CA THR A 97 -15.33 19.33 12.70
C THR A 97 -16.45 18.89 13.63
N VAL A 98 -17.61 19.54 13.49
CA VAL A 98 -18.81 19.24 14.28
C VAL A 98 -20.07 19.24 13.41
N THR A 99 -21.08 18.45 13.75
CA THR A 99 -22.40 18.51 13.10
C THR A 99 -23.29 19.62 13.68
N ASP A 100 -23.00 20.05 14.91
CA ASP A 100 -23.69 21.14 15.60
C ASP A 100 -22.68 22.18 16.13
N LEU A 101 -22.77 23.41 15.63
CA LEU A 101 -21.86 24.50 16.01
C LEU A 101 -22.06 24.94 17.46
N ASP A 102 -23.25 24.76 18.03
CA ASP A 102 -23.55 25.16 19.41
C ASP A 102 -22.77 24.29 20.42
N ARG A 103 -22.40 23.07 20.00
CA ARG A 103 -21.53 22.15 20.75
C ARG A 103 -20.05 22.40 20.53
N GLY A 104 -19.68 23.27 19.58
CA GLY A 104 -18.29 23.48 19.15
C GLY A 104 -17.32 23.78 20.28
N ALA A 105 -17.71 24.65 21.24
CA ALA A 105 -16.87 24.99 22.38
C ALA A 105 -16.61 23.79 23.31
N THR A 106 -17.62 22.96 23.56
CA THR A 106 -17.49 21.75 24.37
C THR A 106 -16.59 20.72 23.69
N VAL A 107 -16.81 20.46 22.40
CA VAL A 107 -15.97 19.53 21.62
C VAL A 107 -14.51 19.99 21.60
N VAL A 108 -14.27 21.29 21.43
CA VAL A 108 -12.91 21.85 21.47
C VAL A 108 -12.26 21.64 22.83
N SER A 109 -12.98 21.85 23.93
CA SER A 109 -12.46 21.59 25.27
C SER A 109 -12.03 20.14 25.43
N ASP A 110 -12.82 19.19 24.94
CA ASP A 110 -12.49 17.76 25.01
C ASP A 110 -11.31 17.38 24.10
N VAL A 111 -11.23 17.94 22.89
CA VAL A 111 -10.08 17.76 21.98
C VAL A 111 -8.80 18.32 22.64
N GLN A 112 -8.89 19.47 23.30
CA GLN A 112 -7.77 20.09 24.00
C GLN A 112 -7.28 19.27 25.19
N GLY A 113 -8.19 18.64 25.92
CA GLY A 113 -7.86 17.79 27.07
C GLY A 113 -7.36 16.39 26.72
N GLY A 114 -7.83 15.83 25.60
CA GLY A 114 -7.52 14.45 25.17
C GLY A 114 -6.44 14.37 24.10
N VAL A 115 -6.76 14.82 22.88
CA VAL A 115 -5.97 14.52 21.67
C VAL A 115 -4.87 15.54 21.42
N LEU A 116 -5.11 16.83 21.74
CA LEU A 116 -4.17 17.90 21.47
C LEU A 116 -2.77 17.71 22.12
N PRO A 117 -2.62 17.20 23.36
CA PRO A 117 -1.31 16.93 23.94
C PRO A 117 -0.48 15.98 23.09
N GLU A 118 -1.09 14.96 22.48
CA GLU A 118 -0.40 14.03 21.59
C GLU A 118 0.06 14.70 20.30
N ILE A 119 -0.72 15.65 19.77
CA ILE A 119 -0.36 16.45 18.59
C ILE A 119 0.82 17.38 18.91
N GLN A 120 0.79 18.02 20.07
CA GLN A 120 1.86 18.93 20.50
C GLN A 120 3.17 18.18 20.79
N GLN A 121 3.11 16.95 21.32
CA GLN A 121 4.26 16.08 21.50
C GLN A 121 4.98 15.74 20.18
N ARG A 122 4.33 15.90 19.03
CA ARG A 122 4.94 15.73 17.70
C ARG A 122 5.90 16.87 17.32
N GLY A 123 6.13 17.84 18.23
CA GLY A 123 7.02 18.98 18.01
C GLY A 123 6.45 20.00 17.02
N ARG A 124 5.13 19.98 16.78
CA ARG A 124 4.45 20.92 15.90
C ARG A 124 3.75 21.98 16.73
N ALA A 125 4.17 23.23 16.56
CA ALA A 125 3.37 24.36 17.00
C ALA A 125 2.15 24.47 16.07
N LEU A 126 0.95 24.43 16.63
CA LEU A 126 -0.26 24.74 15.88
C LEU A 126 -0.36 26.26 15.68
N GLY A 127 -0.73 26.66 14.47
CA GLY A 127 -1.03 28.05 14.14
C GLY A 127 -2.36 28.54 14.73
N GLY A 128 -3.20 27.62 15.18
CA GLY A 128 -4.49 27.91 15.79
C GLY A 128 -5.40 26.69 15.81
N LEU A 129 -6.64 26.91 16.26
CA LEU A 129 -7.72 25.94 16.22
C LEU A 129 -8.94 26.59 15.54
N GLU A 130 -9.58 25.85 14.64
CA GLU A 130 -10.81 26.26 13.96
C GLU A 130 -11.91 25.22 14.22
N VAL A 131 -13.14 25.66 14.40
CA VAL A 131 -14.32 24.76 14.43
C VAL A 131 -15.09 24.92 13.14
N ARG A 132 -15.38 23.80 12.47
CA ARG A 132 -16.08 23.79 11.18
C ARG A 132 -17.32 22.90 11.24
N LYS A 133 -18.45 23.42 10.78
CA LYS A 133 -19.68 22.63 10.63
C LYS A 133 -19.56 21.66 9.45
N VAL A 134 -19.94 20.41 9.64
CA VAL A 134 -20.06 19.38 8.61
C VAL A 134 -21.38 18.62 8.74
N GLU A 135 -21.63 17.65 7.87
CA GLU A 135 -22.92 16.98 7.72
C GLU A 135 -23.06 15.76 8.62
N TYR A 136 -22.03 14.91 8.67
CA TYR A 136 -22.04 13.64 9.38
C TYR A 136 -21.08 13.65 10.56
N SER A 137 -21.47 13.01 11.65
CA SER A 137 -20.59 12.75 12.79
C SER A 137 -19.55 11.69 12.45
N PHE A 138 -18.53 11.58 13.29
CA PHE A 138 -17.47 10.60 13.11
C PHE A 138 -18.04 9.18 13.22
N LEU A 139 -18.92 8.94 14.20
CA LEU A 139 -19.57 7.63 14.39
C LEU A 139 -20.46 7.21 13.22
N GLU A 140 -21.21 8.13 12.60
CA GLU A 140 -21.99 7.81 11.41
C GLU A 140 -21.10 7.33 10.27
N LEU A 141 -20.04 8.08 9.96
CA LEU A 141 -19.09 7.70 8.91
C LEU A 141 -18.36 6.39 9.24
N ALA A 142 -17.91 6.20 10.48
CA ALA A 142 -17.22 4.99 10.93
C ALA A 142 -18.13 3.75 10.84
N ASN A 143 -19.42 3.90 11.17
CA ASN A 143 -20.41 2.83 11.06
C ASN A 143 -20.65 2.44 9.60
N TRP A 144 -20.88 3.41 8.71
CA TRP A 144 -21.06 3.14 7.28
C TRP A 144 -19.81 2.52 6.66
N ARG A 145 -18.62 3.00 7.02
CA ARG A 145 -17.37 2.38 6.60
C ARG A 145 -17.26 0.93 7.09
N ASN A 146 -17.55 0.65 8.36
CA ASN A 146 -17.46 -0.71 8.91
C ASN A 146 -18.45 -1.65 8.21
N LEU A 147 -19.65 -1.15 7.88
CA LEU A 147 -20.65 -1.89 7.13
C LEU A 147 -20.19 -2.15 5.68
N ALA A 148 -19.69 -1.12 5.00
CA ALA A 148 -19.16 -1.22 3.65
C ALA A 148 -17.95 -2.18 3.59
N PHE A 149 -17.01 -2.09 4.54
CA PHE A 149 -15.81 -2.92 4.62
C PHE A 149 -16.14 -4.41 4.49
N ARG A 150 -17.22 -4.88 5.14
CA ARG A 150 -17.65 -6.28 5.14
C ARG A 150 -18.14 -6.78 3.78
N HIS A 151 -18.45 -5.89 2.84
CA HIS A 151 -19.10 -6.25 1.57
C HIS A 151 -18.29 -5.80 0.34
N VAL A 152 -17.66 -4.62 0.39
CA VAL A 152 -17.00 -4.02 -0.78
C VAL A 152 -15.53 -4.39 -0.91
N MET A 153 -14.83 -4.69 0.20
CA MET A 153 -13.39 -4.99 0.18
C MET A 153 -13.05 -6.30 -0.55
N TRP A 154 -14.06 -7.11 -0.88
CA TRP A 154 -13.90 -8.36 -1.61
C TRP A 154 -13.82 -8.18 -3.11
N PHE A 155 -14.24 -7.02 -3.63
CA PHE A 155 -14.10 -6.72 -5.04
C PHE A 155 -12.62 -6.56 -5.41
N GLU A 156 -12.22 -7.16 -6.53
CA GLU A 156 -10.83 -7.13 -7.00
C GLU A 156 -10.36 -5.70 -7.27
N ASP A 157 -11.27 -4.87 -7.77
CA ASP A 157 -10.99 -3.48 -8.12
C ASP A 157 -10.95 -2.55 -6.88
N VAL A 158 -11.37 -2.99 -5.69
CA VAL A 158 -11.32 -2.17 -4.47
C VAL A 158 -9.94 -2.30 -3.81
N THR A 159 -9.26 -1.18 -3.65
CA THR A 159 -7.86 -1.09 -3.19
C THR A 159 -7.69 -0.43 -1.83
N SER A 160 -8.62 0.45 -1.45
CA SER A 160 -8.61 1.11 -0.15
C SER A 160 -10.02 1.48 0.28
N LEU A 161 -10.19 1.60 1.59
CA LEU A 161 -11.42 2.05 2.23
C LEU A 161 -11.05 2.71 3.55
N ASP A 162 -11.45 3.97 3.72
CA ASP A 162 -11.02 4.82 4.85
C ASP A 162 -12.05 5.91 5.16
N LEU A 163 -11.84 6.68 6.22
CA LEU A 163 -12.56 7.93 6.47
C LEU A 163 -11.75 9.12 5.92
N ASP A 164 -12.45 10.05 5.28
CA ASP A 164 -11.88 11.34 4.87
C ASP A 164 -12.52 12.43 5.73
N GLU A 165 -11.92 12.74 6.87
CA GLU A 165 -12.43 13.75 7.82
C GLU A 165 -12.46 15.15 7.19
N ARG A 166 -11.56 15.40 6.23
CA ARG A 166 -11.49 16.69 5.55
C ARG A 166 -12.68 16.90 4.62
N ARG A 167 -13.13 15.86 3.93
CA ARG A 167 -14.32 15.89 3.07
C ARG A 167 -15.60 15.47 3.81
N ASN A 168 -15.47 14.97 5.03
CA ASN A 168 -16.55 14.38 5.82
C ASN A 168 -17.27 13.26 5.07
N ARG A 169 -16.51 12.29 4.54
CA ARG A 169 -17.02 11.16 3.72
C ARG A 169 -16.29 9.86 4.03
N VAL A 170 -16.92 8.72 3.72
CA VAL A 170 -16.23 7.42 3.57
C VAL A 170 -15.55 7.41 2.22
N SER A 171 -14.23 7.20 2.17
CA SER A 171 -13.46 7.14 0.94
C SER A 171 -13.26 5.68 0.49
N ILE A 172 -13.49 5.39 -0.79
CA ILE A 172 -13.21 4.09 -1.41
C ILE A 172 -12.31 4.30 -2.63
N GLY A 173 -11.13 3.70 -2.59
CA GLY A 173 -10.16 3.73 -3.68
C GLY A 173 -10.31 2.53 -4.60
N LEU A 174 -10.38 2.76 -5.91
CA LEU A 174 -10.47 1.73 -6.93
C LEU A 174 -9.17 1.63 -7.74
N ALA A 175 -8.78 0.42 -8.15
CA ALA A 175 -7.59 0.19 -8.97
C ALA A 175 -7.75 0.79 -10.37
N THR A 176 -8.86 0.47 -11.03
CA THR A 176 -9.15 0.82 -12.43
C THR A 176 -10.48 1.55 -12.59
N GLY A 177 -11.39 1.39 -11.62
CA GLY A 177 -12.74 1.95 -11.66
C GLY A 177 -13.80 1.00 -12.22
N SER A 178 -13.40 -0.18 -12.71
CA SER A 178 -14.30 -1.20 -13.25
C SER A 178 -15.33 -1.72 -12.23
N GLY A 179 -14.97 -1.76 -10.94
CA GLY A 179 -15.84 -2.20 -9.86
C GLY A 179 -16.83 -1.14 -9.35
N ARG A 180 -16.81 0.09 -9.87
CA ARG A 180 -17.57 1.22 -9.31
C ARG A 180 -19.07 0.94 -9.21
N ALA A 181 -19.68 0.43 -10.27
CA ALA A 181 -21.12 0.17 -10.30
C ALA A 181 -21.53 -0.88 -9.26
N GLN A 182 -20.72 -1.93 -9.10
CA GLN A 182 -20.95 -2.99 -8.12
C GLN A 182 -20.83 -2.47 -6.68
N VAL A 183 -19.81 -1.62 -6.42
CA VAL A 183 -19.67 -0.95 -5.11
C VAL A 183 -20.89 -0.10 -4.80
N LEU A 184 -21.37 0.71 -5.74
CA LEU A 184 -22.54 1.56 -5.52
C LEU A 184 -23.81 0.76 -5.24
N GLU A 185 -24.03 -0.34 -5.96
CA GLU A 185 -25.18 -1.20 -5.72
C GLU A 185 -25.14 -1.82 -4.33
N VAL A 186 -23.99 -2.37 -3.92
CA VAL A 186 -23.80 -2.92 -2.58
C VAL A 186 -24.01 -1.86 -1.50
N LEU A 187 -23.47 -0.65 -1.67
CA LEU A 187 -23.66 0.43 -0.69
C LEU A 187 -25.13 0.82 -0.55
N LYS A 188 -25.86 0.87 -1.67
CA LYS A 188 -27.29 1.15 -1.69
C LYS A 188 -28.09 0.03 -0.99
N ASP A 189 -27.75 -1.23 -1.24
CA ASP A 189 -28.38 -2.38 -0.57
C ASP A 189 -28.12 -2.41 0.94
N LEU A 190 -27.03 -1.78 1.39
CA LEU A 190 -26.65 -1.63 2.79
C LEU A 190 -27.22 -0.37 3.45
N ASP A 191 -28.10 0.38 2.75
CA ASP A 191 -28.63 1.66 3.20
C ASP A 191 -27.54 2.69 3.59
N VAL A 192 -26.36 2.60 2.96
CA VAL A 192 -25.30 3.61 3.11
C VAL A 192 -25.63 4.80 2.20
N PRO A 193 -25.76 6.03 2.74
CA PRO A 193 -26.04 7.20 1.91
C PRO A 193 -24.91 7.41 0.90
N LEU A 194 -25.23 7.36 -0.40
CA LEU A 194 -24.21 7.45 -1.46
C LEU A 194 -23.53 8.81 -1.46
N GLU A 195 -24.23 9.86 -1.03
CA GLU A 195 -23.69 11.20 -0.82
C GLU A 195 -22.65 11.25 0.31
N ALA A 196 -22.67 10.29 1.24
CA ALA A 196 -21.68 10.14 2.31
C ALA A 196 -20.43 9.36 1.86
N VAL A 197 -20.38 8.90 0.61
CA VAL A 197 -19.28 8.09 0.07
C VAL A 197 -18.59 8.79 -1.10
N ALA A 198 -17.26 8.89 -1.03
CA ALA A 198 -16.40 9.35 -2.10
C ALA A 198 -15.65 8.17 -2.73
N ILE A 199 -15.97 7.84 -3.99
CA ILE A 199 -15.29 6.77 -4.73
C ILE A 199 -14.36 7.38 -5.78
N ALA A 200 -13.07 7.04 -5.75
CA ALA A 200 -12.06 7.54 -6.68
C ALA A 200 -11.16 6.41 -7.21
N VAL A 201 -10.60 6.58 -8.42
CA VAL A 201 -9.56 5.67 -8.93
C VAL A 201 -8.22 6.08 -8.33
N THR A 202 -7.62 5.18 -7.55
CA THR A 202 -6.37 5.39 -6.80
C THR A 202 -5.21 4.55 -7.34
N GLY A 203 -5.48 3.61 -8.27
CA GLY A 203 -4.48 2.67 -8.78
C GLY A 203 -4.30 1.44 -7.89
N SER A 204 -3.70 0.38 -8.43
CA SER A 204 -3.41 -0.85 -7.68
C SER A 204 -1.95 -0.89 -7.23
N VAL A 205 -1.72 -1.37 -6.01
CA VAL A 205 -0.39 -1.86 -5.58
C VAL A 205 -0.19 -3.21 -6.25
N ASN A 206 0.32 -3.21 -7.49
CA ASN A 206 0.43 -4.41 -8.28
C ASN A 206 1.75 -5.14 -7.94
N PRO A 207 1.74 -6.30 -7.26
CA PRO A 207 2.97 -7.02 -6.90
C PRO A 207 3.75 -7.50 -8.14
N GLY A 208 3.08 -7.62 -9.30
CA GLY A 208 3.71 -8.01 -10.57
C GLY A 208 4.73 -7.02 -11.14
N VAL A 209 4.86 -5.81 -10.59
CA VAL A 209 5.85 -4.80 -11.02
C VAL A 209 7.19 -4.93 -10.27
N LEU A 210 7.35 -5.93 -9.40
CA LEU A 210 8.62 -6.17 -8.69
C LEU A 210 9.71 -6.79 -9.58
N ASN A 211 9.38 -7.25 -10.79
CA ASN A 211 10.33 -7.83 -11.75
C ASN A 211 11.14 -6.79 -12.55
N LYS A 212 11.41 -5.60 -11.99
CA LYS A 212 12.34 -4.67 -12.63
C LYS A 212 13.76 -5.18 -12.39
N LYS A 213 14.38 -5.69 -13.46
CA LYS A 213 15.79 -6.12 -13.49
C LYS A 213 16.67 -5.12 -12.73
N PRO A 214 17.52 -5.57 -11.79
CA PRO A 214 18.32 -4.66 -10.98
C PRO A 214 19.21 -3.80 -11.89
N GLU A 215 19.14 -2.49 -11.69
CA GLU A 215 20.10 -1.59 -12.30
C GLU A 215 21.48 -1.80 -11.66
N PRO A 216 22.57 -1.79 -12.46
CA PRO A 216 23.91 -2.00 -11.95
C PRO A 216 24.24 -0.96 -10.88
N ALA A 217 24.85 -1.42 -9.79
CA ALA A 217 25.21 -0.55 -8.68
C ALA A 217 26.21 0.54 -9.13
N PRO A 218 26.01 1.81 -8.75
CA PRO A 218 26.98 2.87 -9.02
C PRO A 218 28.30 2.61 -8.27
N PRO A 219 29.44 3.13 -8.79
CA PRO A 219 30.74 2.98 -8.16
C PRO A 219 30.79 3.62 -6.77
N LEU A 220 31.54 3.00 -5.85
CA LEU A 220 31.74 3.45 -4.47
C LEU A 220 32.31 4.89 -4.44
N ARG A 221 31.46 5.85 -4.08
CA ARG A 221 31.83 7.24 -3.76
C ARG A 221 31.48 7.50 -2.29
N ALA A 222 31.97 8.60 -1.71
CA ALA A 222 31.43 9.09 -0.45
C ALA A 222 29.90 9.12 -0.58
N ALA A 223 29.19 8.53 0.39
CA ALA A 223 27.76 8.30 0.27
C ALA A 223 27.00 9.62 0.11
N THR A 224 26.71 9.95 -1.14
CA THR A 224 25.96 11.14 -1.56
C THR A 224 24.54 10.76 -1.92
N ASN A 225 24.23 9.46 -2.01
CA ASN A 225 22.95 8.98 -2.45
C ASN A 225 22.45 7.79 -1.61
N LEU A 226 21.13 7.62 -1.51
CA LEU A 226 20.47 6.46 -0.93
C LEU A 226 20.86 5.12 -1.56
N TYR A 227 21.37 5.11 -2.81
CA TYR A 227 21.92 3.93 -3.48
C TYR A 227 23.32 3.53 -3.00
N ASP A 228 24.04 4.44 -2.37
CA ASP A 228 25.44 4.26 -2.02
C ASP A 228 25.61 3.38 -0.79
N ARG A 229 26.86 2.97 -0.55
CA ARG A 229 27.26 2.28 0.67
C ARG A 229 27.36 3.30 1.80
N VAL A 230 26.24 3.57 2.48
CA VAL A 230 26.17 4.57 3.56
C VAL A 230 26.66 3.98 4.88
N ARG A 231 27.63 4.64 5.52
CA ARG A 231 28.17 4.28 6.85
C ARG A 231 28.24 5.52 7.77
N PRO A 232 27.90 5.40 9.07
CA PRO A 232 27.15 4.27 9.66
C PRO A 232 25.79 4.12 8.97
N ILE A 233 25.23 2.90 8.95
CA ILE A 233 24.06 2.44 8.20
C ILE A 233 22.80 3.02 8.84
N PRO A 234 22.18 4.06 8.25
CA PRO A 234 20.93 4.61 8.76
C PRO A 234 19.73 3.87 8.13
N GLY A 235 18.54 4.11 8.66
CA GLY A 235 17.31 3.86 7.91
C GLY A 235 17.25 4.72 6.64
N GLY A 236 16.21 4.54 5.82
CA GLY A 236 15.96 5.26 4.58
C GLY A 236 16.89 4.94 3.41
N VAL A 237 17.90 4.08 3.55
CA VAL A 237 18.82 3.73 2.45
C VAL A 237 18.31 2.51 1.67
N LYS A 238 18.78 2.36 0.43
CA LYS A 238 18.52 1.17 -0.36
C LYS A 238 19.18 -0.05 0.28
N PHE A 239 18.47 -1.17 0.29
CA PHE A 239 19.07 -2.49 0.33
C PHE A 239 18.52 -3.37 -0.80
N VAL A 240 19.23 -4.47 -1.05
CA VAL A 240 18.87 -5.50 -2.00
C VAL A 240 18.51 -6.73 -1.20
N VAL A 241 17.32 -7.24 -1.43
CA VAL A 241 16.92 -8.58 -1.02
C VAL A 241 17.65 -9.55 -1.94
N SER A 242 18.38 -10.50 -1.38
CA SER A 242 19.22 -11.42 -2.15
C SER A 242 19.01 -12.85 -1.68
N ASN A 243 18.49 -13.68 -2.58
CA ASN A 243 18.56 -15.13 -2.49
C ASN A 243 18.92 -15.73 -3.88
N PRO A 244 19.14 -17.05 -4.02
CA PRO A 244 19.55 -17.65 -5.29
C PRO A 244 18.58 -17.47 -6.48
N SER A 245 17.29 -17.24 -6.21
CA SER A 245 16.22 -17.21 -7.23
C SER A 245 15.48 -15.86 -7.31
N TYR A 246 15.77 -14.92 -6.41
CA TYR A 246 15.04 -13.67 -6.21
C TYR A 246 15.99 -12.55 -5.80
N SER A 247 15.85 -11.41 -6.47
CA SER A 247 16.52 -10.17 -6.08
C SER A 247 15.66 -8.96 -6.38
N THR A 248 15.40 -8.15 -5.34
CA THR A 248 14.63 -6.91 -5.48
C THR A 248 15.30 -5.77 -4.70
N ASN A 249 15.09 -4.55 -5.18
CA ASN A 249 15.53 -3.32 -4.51
C ASN A 249 14.44 -2.82 -3.56
N CYS A 250 14.83 -2.60 -2.31
CA CYS A 250 13.95 -2.17 -1.23
C CYS A 250 14.54 -1.02 -0.43
N THR A 251 13.69 -0.39 0.37
CA THR A 251 14.10 0.63 1.33
C THR A 251 14.24 -0.02 2.69
N MET A 252 15.35 0.25 3.37
CA MET A 252 15.47 0.01 4.80
C MET A 252 14.63 1.08 5.53
N GLY A 253 13.61 0.72 6.29
CA GLY A 253 12.74 1.69 6.97
C GLY A 253 13.49 2.43 8.08
N PHE A 254 13.62 1.79 9.25
CA PHE A 254 14.36 2.33 10.38
C PHE A 254 15.07 1.22 11.16
N ASN A 255 16.16 1.61 11.82
CA ASN A 255 16.89 0.74 12.73
C ASN A 255 16.14 0.61 14.07
N ALA A 256 15.96 -0.62 14.53
CA ALA A 256 15.28 -0.98 15.76
C ALA A 256 16.16 -1.91 16.61
N ARG A 257 15.81 -2.04 17.90
CA ARG A 257 16.33 -3.09 18.77
C ARG A 257 15.16 -3.90 19.27
N SER A 258 15.26 -5.22 19.22
CA SER A 258 14.23 -6.09 19.77
C SER A 258 14.26 -6.08 21.29
N TRP A 259 13.08 -6.18 21.90
CA TRP A 259 12.94 -6.40 23.34
C TRP A 259 12.60 -7.87 23.60
N PRO A 260 13.17 -8.53 24.63
CA PRO A 260 14.18 -8.03 25.58
C PRO A 260 15.64 -8.25 25.12
N SER A 261 15.86 -8.97 24.01
CA SER A 261 17.21 -9.43 23.62
C SER A 261 18.19 -8.32 23.22
N GLY A 262 17.71 -7.12 22.92
CA GLY A 262 18.51 -5.99 22.46
C GLY A 262 19.10 -6.16 21.05
N THR A 263 18.67 -7.18 20.30
CA THR A 263 19.22 -7.50 18.98
C THR A 263 18.91 -6.37 17.99
N TYR A 264 19.95 -5.87 17.31
CA TYR A 264 19.78 -4.85 16.28
C TYR A 264 19.07 -5.44 15.06
N ARG A 265 18.03 -4.74 14.63
CA ARG A 265 17.25 -5.05 13.43
C ARG A 265 17.03 -3.79 12.62
N PHE A 266 16.61 -3.97 11.38
CA PHE A 266 15.92 -2.91 10.67
C PHE A 266 14.55 -3.40 10.21
N ILE A 267 13.59 -2.48 10.21
CA ILE A 267 12.22 -2.74 9.75
C ILE A 267 12.13 -2.39 8.27
N THR A 268 11.43 -3.22 7.51
CA THR A 268 11.16 -3.06 6.07
C THR A 268 9.78 -3.60 5.75
N ASN A 269 9.35 -3.52 4.49
CA ASN A 269 8.15 -4.19 4.03
C ASN A 269 8.33 -5.71 3.93
N SER A 270 7.26 -6.48 4.10
CA SER A 270 7.30 -7.93 3.86
C SER A 270 7.30 -8.26 2.38
N HIS A 271 6.75 -7.43 1.51
CA HIS A 271 7.01 -7.63 0.07
C HIS A 271 8.49 -7.43 -0.32
N CYS A 272 9.34 -7.05 0.63
CA CYS A 272 10.79 -7.07 0.54
C CYS A 272 11.41 -8.32 1.20
N THR A 273 10.66 -9.40 1.31
CA THR A 273 11.10 -10.75 1.64
C THR A 273 10.84 -11.64 0.42
N TYR A 274 11.20 -12.91 0.49
CA TYR A 274 10.96 -13.85 -0.59
C TYR A 274 9.52 -14.41 -0.52
N ASP A 275 9.14 -14.93 0.64
CA ASP A 275 7.81 -15.41 0.95
C ASP A 275 7.01 -14.27 1.60
N LEU A 276 6.08 -13.71 0.84
CA LEU A 276 5.25 -12.61 1.31
C LEU A 276 4.40 -13.06 2.51
N PHE A 277 4.56 -12.36 3.63
CA PHE A 277 3.86 -12.59 4.89
C PHE A 277 4.17 -13.95 5.52
N ASP A 278 5.42 -14.40 5.41
CA ASP A 278 5.95 -15.60 6.05
C ASP A 278 7.47 -15.43 6.23
N LEU A 279 8.06 -16.14 7.19
CA LEU A 279 9.49 -16.08 7.45
C LEU A 279 10.25 -17.03 6.51
N ASP A 280 11.22 -16.50 5.75
CA ASP A 280 12.01 -17.22 4.73
C ASP A 280 13.05 -18.21 5.30
N GLN A 281 12.91 -18.59 6.58
CA GLN A 281 13.77 -19.54 7.32
C GLN A 281 15.28 -19.26 7.19
N GLY A 282 15.66 -17.99 7.01
CA GLY A 282 17.06 -17.56 6.94
C GLY A 282 17.74 -17.74 5.59
N ILE A 283 16.97 -17.92 4.51
CA ILE A 283 17.50 -17.95 3.14
C ILE A 283 17.72 -16.54 2.61
N THR A 284 16.85 -15.60 2.98
CA THR A 284 16.82 -14.25 2.42
C THR A 284 17.75 -13.30 3.14
N LYS A 285 18.73 -12.79 2.38
CA LYS A 285 19.77 -11.89 2.88
C LYS A 285 19.49 -10.45 2.48
N ALA A 286 19.83 -9.53 3.36
CA ALA A 286 19.88 -8.11 3.06
C ALA A 286 21.30 -7.69 2.67
N VAL A 287 21.43 -7.07 1.50
CA VAL A 287 22.71 -6.61 0.95
C VAL A 287 22.64 -5.12 0.66
N GLN A 288 23.60 -4.35 1.14
CA GLN A 288 23.65 -2.92 0.85
C GLN A 288 24.51 -2.71 -0.41
N VAL A 289 23.94 -2.14 -1.47
CA VAL A 289 24.60 -1.93 -2.78
C VAL A 289 24.82 -3.21 -3.60
N SER A 290 25.71 -4.10 -3.17
CA SER A 290 26.08 -5.34 -3.89
C SER A 290 26.81 -6.33 -2.99
N ALA A 291 26.80 -7.63 -3.29
CA ALA A 291 27.68 -8.57 -2.60
C ALA A 291 29.15 -8.13 -2.77
N PRO A 292 29.99 -8.15 -1.71
CA PRO A 292 29.83 -8.87 -0.44
C PRO A 292 29.20 -8.07 0.71
N ASP A 293 28.57 -6.92 0.48
CA ASP A 293 28.00 -6.05 1.54
C ASP A 293 26.69 -6.61 2.14
N THR A 294 26.69 -7.89 2.51
CA THR A 294 25.58 -8.49 3.25
C THR A 294 25.56 -7.94 4.66
N ILE A 295 24.45 -7.33 5.04
CA ILE A 295 24.29 -6.62 6.31
C ILE A 295 23.39 -7.37 7.29
N GLY A 296 22.56 -8.30 6.83
CA GLY A 296 21.66 -9.02 7.71
C GLY A 296 20.88 -10.13 7.04
N LEU A 297 20.04 -10.74 7.85
CA LEU A 297 19.17 -11.85 7.50
C LEU A 297 17.77 -11.56 7.99
N GLU A 298 16.76 -11.96 7.22
CA GLU A 298 15.40 -11.90 7.69
C GLU A 298 15.24 -12.66 9.01
N ALA A 299 14.47 -12.09 9.95
CA ALA A 299 14.35 -12.64 11.29
C ALA A 299 12.91 -12.64 11.82
N VAL A 300 12.07 -11.74 11.34
CA VAL A 300 10.66 -11.67 11.73
C VAL A 300 9.86 -11.23 10.52
N ASP A 301 8.92 -12.06 10.08
CA ASP A 301 7.84 -11.64 9.20
C ASP A 301 6.56 -12.32 9.68
N PRO A 302 5.64 -11.59 10.33
CA PRO A 302 4.44 -12.21 10.89
C PRO A 302 3.49 -12.69 9.81
N ASP A 303 3.03 -13.93 9.97
CA ASP A 303 2.03 -14.56 9.12
C ASP A 303 0.79 -13.69 8.92
N GLY A 304 0.28 -13.72 7.70
CA GLY A 304 -1.08 -13.25 7.46
C GLY A 304 -2.13 -14.23 8.00
N TRP A 305 -3.34 -13.75 8.25
CA TRP A 305 -4.48 -14.61 8.55
C TRP A 305 -5.40 -14.69 7.34
N THR A 306 -6.14 -15.81 7.22
CA THR A 306 -7.21 -15.89 6.21
C THR A 306 -8.32 -14.92 6.58
N CYS A 307 -8.63 -14.02 5.67
CA CYS A 307 -9.81 -13.16 5.72
C CYS A 307 -10.58 -13.35 4.40
N GLY A 308 -11.86 -13.06 4.38
CA GLY A 308 -12.66 -13.40 3.19
C GLY A 308 -14.07 -13.75 3.53
N LEU A 309 -14.97 -13.51 2.59
CA LEU A 309 -16.18 -14.32 2.50
C LEU A 309 -15.83 -15.75 2.04
N PRO A 310 -16.63 -16.76 2.39
CA PRO A 310 -16.50 -18.11 1.85
C PRO A 310 -16.45 -18.10 0.31
N GLY A 311 -15.33 -18.55 -0.26
CA GLY A 311 -15.07 -18.53 -1.71
C GLY A 311 -14.14 -17.40 -2.19
N PHE A 312 -13.86 -16.38 -1.35
CA PHE A 312 -12.97 -15.25 -1.64
C PHE A 312 -11.94 -15.09 -0.53
N ARG A 313 -11.22 -16.18 -0.22
CA ARG A 313 -10.17 -16.18 0.79
C ARG A 313 -8.99 -15.32 0.30
N ARG A 314 -8.66 -14.28 1.05
CA ARG A 314 -7.46 -13.46 0.93
C ARG A 314 -6.57 -13.67 2.15
N VAL A 315 -5.30 -13.31 2.02
CA VAL A 315 -4.39 -13.22 3.17
C VAL A 315 -4.42 -11.77 3.65
N CYS A 316 -4.90 -11.54 4.86
CA CYS A 316 -4.92 -10.23 5.50
C CYS A 316 -3.78 -10.09 6.49
N ARG A 317 -3.31 -8.85 6.66
CA ARG A 317 -2.45 -8.45 7.76
C ARG A 317 -2.71 -7.01 8.18
N TYR A 318 -2.32 -6.67 9.41
CA TYR A 318 -2.44 -5.30 9.93
C TYR A 318 -1.39 -4.36 9.37
N SER A 319 -0.21 -4.87 9.02
CA SER A 319 0.91 -4.08 8.51
C SER A 319 1.74 -4.90 7.55
N ASP A 320 2.13 -4.33 6.42
CA ASP A 320 3.13 -4.92 5.53
C ASP A 320 4.54 -4.73 6.11
N ALA A 321 4.84 -5.31 7.28
CA ALA A 321 6.09 -5.11 8.01
C ALA A 321 6.83 -6.44 8.21
N ALA A 322 8.13 -6.42 7.96
CA ALA A 322 9.09 -7.47 8.26
C ALA A 322 10.35 -6.86 8.89
N ALA A 323 11.17 -7.68 9.52
CA ALA A 323 12.40 -7.27 10.17
C ALA A 323 13.57 -8.19 9.83
N TYR A 324 14.70 -7.57 9.55
CA TYR A 324 15.98 -8.24 9.33
C TYR A 324 16.88 -8.00 10.53
N SER A 325 17.51 -9.05 11.04
CA SER A 325 18.58 -8.92 12.05
C SER A 325 19.91 -8.61 11.38
N TYR A 326 20.61 -7.63 11.93
CA TYR A 326 21.97 -7.30 11.50
C TYR A 326 22.94 -8.41 11.86
N TYR A 327 23.92 -8.67 10.99
CA TYR A 327 25.03 -9.54 11.34
C TYR A 327 25.97 -8.87 12.35
N ALA A 328 26.56 -9.68 13.23
CA ALA A 328 27.49 -9.20 14.26
C ALA A 328 28.65 -8.36 13.67
N SER A 329 29.11 -8.71 12.48
CA SER A 329 30.20 -8.01 11.76
C SER A 329 29.88 -6.58 11.35
N VAL A 330 28.60 -6.16 11.38
CA VAL A 330 28.17 -4.81 10.97
C VAL A 330 27.48 -4.02 12.07
N ILE A 331 27.30 -4.58 13.27
CA ILE A 331 26.56 -3.92 14.37
C ILE A 331 27.18 -2.58 14.76
N ASP A 332 28.52 -2.49 14.85
CA ASP A 332 29.22 -1.24 15.19
C ASP A 332 29.09 -0.16 14.11
N SER A 333 28.63 -0.56 12.92
CA SER A 333 28.34 0.34 11.81
C SER A 333 26.86 0.72 11.71
N VAL A 334 25.98 0.34 12.64
CA VAL A 334 24.54 0.70 12.60
C VAL A 334 24.34 2.11 13.17
N ASP A 335 23.69 2.98 12.39
CA ASP A 335 23.31 4.34 12.82
C ASP A 335 21.93 4.29 13.49
N PHE A 336 21.91 3.86 14.76
CA PHE A 336 20.67 3.63 15.49
C PHE A 336 19.90 4.92 15.76
N GLY A 337 18.59 4.92 15.49
CA GLY A 337 17.74 6.10 15.64
C GLY A 337 17.92 7.15 14.54
N ALA A 338 18.69 6.87 13.48
CA ALA A 338 18.90 7.77 12.37
C ALA A 338 18.30 7.23 11.06
N ILE A 339 17.76 8.12 10.25
CA ILE A 339 17.23 7.85 8.91
C ILE A 339 17.95 8.79 7.94
N ALA A 340 18.43 8.29 6.80
CA ALA A 340 19.04 9.12 5.76
C ALA A 340 18.04 10.19 5.30
N ARG A 341 18.51 11.44 5.24
CA ARG A 341 17.70 12.58 4.82
C ARG A 341 18.03 12.96 3.38
N PRO A 342 17.09 12.81 2.44
CA PRO A 342 17.31 13.30 1.08
C PRO A 342 17.28 14.82 0.97
N GLU A 343 17.88 15.35 -0.10
CA GLU A 343 17.82 16.75 -0.49
C GLU A 343 16.41 17.14 -0.92
N GLY A 344 15.74 17.93 -0.08
CA GLY A 344 14.41 18.47 -0.37
C GLY A 344 13.27 17.45 -0.28
N PRO A 345 12.04 17.91 0.03
CA PRO A 345 10.86 17.06 -0.05
C PRO A 345 10.57 16.68 -1.51
N PRO A 346 9.91 15.54 -1.79
CA PRO A 346 9.27 15.36 -3.09
C PRO A 346 8.36 16.58 -3.35
N GLY A 347 8.45 17.15 -4.55
CA GLY A 347 7.50 18.18 -4.97
C GLY A 347 6.08 17.62 -4.89
N THR A 348 5.08 18.49 -4.69
CA THR A 348 3.67 18.11 -4.70
C THR A 348 3.33 17.32 -5.97
N GLY A 349 2.77 16.11 -5.84
CA GLY A 349 2.37 15.25 -6.97
C GLY A 349 3.20 13.97 -7.10
N SER A 350 3.16 13.35 -8.29
CA SER A 350 3.80 12.05 -8.60
C SER A 350 5.33 12.09 -8.73
N SER A 351 6.00 13.11 -8.18
CA SER A 351 7.46 13.24 -8.28
C SER A 351 8.16 12.25 -7.35
N SER A 352 9.21 11.57 -7.83
CA SER A 352 9.90 10.50 -7.10
C SER A 352 10.76 10.97 -5.92
N GLY A 353 10.76 12.27 -5.59
CA GLY A 353 11.65 12.86 -4.59
C GLY A 353 13.14 12.82 -4.98
N SER A 354 14.00 13.35 -4.12
CA SER A 354 15.45 13.21 -4.28
C SER A 354 15.95 11.91 -3.69
N THR A 355 16.99 11.35 -4.30
CA THR A 355 17.78 10.24 -3.73
C THR A 355 19.14 10.73 -3.24
N THR A 356 19.51 11.99 -3.49
CA THR A 356 20.74 12.60 -2.97
C THR A 356 20.56 12.86 -1.48
N ILE A 357 21.53 12.49 -0.65
CA ILE A 357 21.53 12.75 0.79
C ILE A 357 21.94 14.21 1.04
N ASP A 358 21.20 14.93 1.89
CA ASP A 358 21.47 16.31 2.28
C ASP A 358 22.88 16.41 2.90
N SER A 359 23.78 17.09 2.21
CA SER A 359 25.19 17.23 2.61
C SER A 359 25.39 18.07 3.88
N ILE A 360 24.41 18.89 4.26
CA ILE A 360 24.46 19.76 5.46
C ILE A 360 23.78 19.06 6.63
N ARG A 361 22.65 18.38 6.39
CA ARG A 361 21.86 17.66 7.40
C ARG A 361 21.56 16.23 6.93
N PRO A 362 22.53 15.31 6.95
CA PRO A 362 22.40 14.02 6.28
C PRO A 362 21.47 13.02 6.97
N ARG A 363 20.92 13.36 8.14
CA ARG A 363 20.06 12.48 8.96
C ARG A 363 18.81 13.20 9.45
N PHE A 364 17.70 12.46 9.46
CA PHE A 364 16.63 12.64 10.42
C PHE A 364 16.94 11.78 11.65
N TYR A 365 16.63 12.30 12.84
CA TYR A 365 16.78 11.56 14.09
C TYR A 365 15.40 11.24 14.66
N ILE A 366 15.16 9.97 14.95
CA ILE A 366 13.94 9.49 15.59
C ILE A 366 13.95 9.99 17.03
N LYS A 367 12.96 10.81 17.38
CA LYS A 367 12.78 11.36 18.74
C LYS A 367 11.71 10.64 19.55
N GLY A 368 10.86 9.86 18.87
CA GLY A 368 9.77 9.12 19.47
C GLY A 368 8.90 8.50 18.38
N SER A 369 7.77 7.95 18.81
CA SER A 369 6.72 7.42 17.95
C SER A 369 5.41 8.12 18.28
N VAL A 370 4.52 8.15 17.28
CA VAL A 370 3.11 8.52 17.46
C VAL A 370 2.27 7.32 17.07
N ASN A 371 1.09 7.18 17.66
CA ASN A 371 0.26 6.01 17.44
C ASN A 371 -0.43 6.03 16.06
N TRP A 372 -0.73 7.21 15.51
CA TRP A 372 -1.32 7.38 14.17
C TRP A 372 -1.06 8.79 13.59
N PRO A 373 -0.95 8.95 12.26
CA PRO A 373 -0.93 10.26 11.61
C PRO A 373 -2.31 10.93 11.70
N ILE A 374 -2.35 12.26 11.66
CA ILE A 374 -3.61 13.02 11.52
C ILE A 374 -3.73 13.47 10.07
N SER A 375 -4.95 13.46 9.51
CA SER A 375 -5.16 13.95 8.14
C SER A 375 -4.61 15.38 7.97
N GLY A 376 -3.86 15.62 6.90
CA GLY A 376 -3.13 16.88 6.70
C GLY A 376 -1.75 16.95 7.38
N ASP A 377 -1.33 15.93 8.13
CA ASP A 377 0.06 15.80 8.55
C ASP A 377 0.98 15.73 7.32
N SER A 378 2.17 16.31 7.47
CA SER A 378 3.21 16.19 6.46
C SER A 378 4.14 15.07 6.84
N ALA A 379 4.20 14.03 6.02
CA ALA A 379 5.19 12.96 6.14
C ALA A 379 6.35 13.22 5.18
N HIS A 380 7.57 12.96 5.64
CA HIS A 380 8.71 12.87 4.74
C HIS A 380 8.74 11.45 4.16
N LYS A 381 8.46 11.34 2.86
CA LYS A 381 8.76 10.09 2.15
C LYS A 381 10.28 9.92 2.13
N VAL A 382 10.76 8.81 2.65
CA VAL A 382 12.19 8.47 2.67
C VAL A 382 12.41 7.20 1.86
N GLY A 383 13.64 6.96 1.39
CA GLY A 383 13.94 5.72 0.67
C GLY A 383 13.78 5.76 -0.85
N LEU A 384 13.99 4.57 -1.43
CA LEU A 384 14.06 4.35 -2.87
C LEU A 384 12.68 4.13 -3.51
N LYS A 385 11.86 3.26 -2.94
CA LYS A 385 10.52 2.92 -3.49
C LYS A 385 9.42 3.33 -2.52
N THR A 386 9.57 2.92 -1.26
CA THR A 386 8.62 3.17 -0.16
C THR A 386 9.40 3.54 1.09
N GLY A 387 8.79 4.32 1.98
CA GLY A 387 9.37 4.77 3.25
C GLY A 387 8.62 5.98 3.77
#